data_AF-A0A7X0E1L6-F1
#
_entry.id   AF-A0A7X0E1L6-F1
#
_cell.length_a   1.000
_cell.length_b   1.000
_cell.length_c   1.000
_cell.angle_alpha   90.00
_cell.angle_beta   90.00
_cell.angle_gamma   90.00
#
_symmetry.space_group_name_H-M   'P 1'
#
loop_
_entity.id
_entity.type
_entity.pdbx_description
1 polymer ?
#
loop_
_entity_poly.entity_id
_entity_poly.type
_entity_poly.pdbx_seq_one_letter_code
_entity_poly.pdbx_strand_id
1 'polypeptide(L)'
;MLKTIPVFIIILFAYCGAMAQVDSILKKSPVKTLTDAQYNALLKGDDIYNMPPVTVLNHYPMPDLAIQFKKEADLSPIQVAKITAIAKELHRKRVEMGGIIVANEKKLDDLLSKGTDEGSLIFYGNRSGLYYGELRNAVLVACYSTWKLLAPAQIKKLETLQNHN
;
A
#
# COMPACT_ATOMS: atom_id res chain seq x y z
N MET A 1 55.51 -33.15 -34.09
CA MET A 1 55.25 -31.72 -33.83
C MET A 1 53.75 -31.48 -33.97
N LEU A 2 53.02 -31.65 -32.86
CA LEU A 2 51.57 -31.58 -32.81
C LEU A 2 51.18 -30.16 -32.38
N LYS A 3 50.76 -29.31 -33.33
CA LYS A 3 50.27 -27.96 -33.07
C LYS A 3 48.74 -27.97 -33.10
N THR A 4 48.11 -28.23 -31.96
CA THR A 4 46.68 -28.02 -31.77
C THR A 4 46.44 -27.51 -30.36
N ILE A 5 46.09 -26.23 -30.25
CA ILE A 5 45.32 -25.51 -29.22
C ILE A 5 45.46 -24.01 -29.62
N PRO A 6 44.41 -23.16 -29.67
CA PRO A 6 43.11 -23.27 -28.99
C PRO A 6 41.90 -22.93 -29.90
N VAL A 7 41.06 -23.91 -30.25
CA VAL A 7 39.69 -23.63 -30.74
C VAL A 7 38.71 -23.43 -29.57
N PHE A 8 39.16 -23.68 -28.33
CA PHE A 8 38.30 -23.64 -27.13
C PHE A 8 38.01 -22.24 -26.57
N ILE A 9 38.74 -21.19 -27.00
CA ILE A 9 38.53 -19.83 -26.46
C ILE A 9 37.45 -19.05 -27.25
N ILE A 10 37.15 -19.44 -28.48
CA ILE A 10 36.17 -18.72 -29.32
C ILE A 10 34.72 -19.12 -28.98
N ILE A 11 34.49 -20.32 -28.43
CA ILE A 11 33.14 -20.78 -28.04
C ILE A 11 32.69 -20.14 -26.71
N LEU A 12 33.63 -19.68 -25.86
CA LEU A 12 33.28 -19.06 -24.57
C LEU A 12 32.77 -17.61 -24.69
N PHE A 13 33.08 -16.92 -25.79
CA PHE A 13 32.61 -15.54 -26.02
C PHE A 13 31.26 -15.46 -26.77
N ALA A 14 30.77 -16.56 -27.32
CA ALA A 14 29.47 -16.60 -28.01
C ALA A 14 28.27 -16.71 -27.04
N TYR A 15 28.50 -17.01 -25.76
CA TYR A 15 27.43 -17.18 -24.76
C TYR A 15 27.11 -15.94 -23.92
N CYS A 16 27.86 -14.84 -24.04
CA CYS A 16 27.59 -13.61 -23.26
C CYS A 16 26.67 -12.61 -23.98
N GLY A 17 26.13 -12.96 -25.16
CA GLY A 17 25.40 -12.02 -26.03
C GLY A 17 23.89 -11.91 -25.82
N ALA A 18 23.29 -12.66 -24.90
CA ALA A 18 21.83 -12.64 -24.73
C ALA A 18 21.44 -12.81 -23.26
N MET A 19 21.30 -11.68 -22.56
CA MET A 19 20.27 -11.42 -21.54
C MET A 19 20.29 -9.91 -21.18
N ALA A 20 20.20 -9.04 -22.19
CA ALA A 20 19.60 -7.74 -21.98
C ALA A 20 18.09 -7.92 -22.25
N GLN A 21 17.40 -8.56 -21.30
CA GLN A 21 15.94 -8.54 -21.29
C GLN A 21 15.56 -7.08 -20.99
N VAL A 22 15.19 -6.35 -22.04
CA VAL A 22 14.52 -5.06 -21.87
C VAL A 22 13.21 -5.39 -21.14
N ASP A 23 13.13 -5.05 -19.85
CA ASP A 23 11.95 -5.18 -19.00
C ASP A 23 10.83 -4.21 -19.44
N SER A 24 10.45 -4.28 -20.71
CA SER A 24 9.40 -3.50 -21.35
C SER A 24 7.99 -3.94 -20.91
N ILE A 25 7.87 -4.89 -19.97
CA ILE A 25 6.59 -5.41 -19.46
C ILE A 25 6.19 -4.70 -18.15
N LEU A 26 7.10 -3.99 -17.49
CA LEU A 26 6.74 -3.13 -16.36
C LEU A 26 6.09 -1.85 -16.87
N LYS A 27 4.76 -1.76 -16.73
CA LYS A 27 4.03 -0.49 -16.91
C LYS A 27 4.71 0.57 -16.04
N LYS A 28 5.17 1.64 -16.68
CA LYS A 28 5.82 2.75 -15.98
C LYS A 28 4.75 3.62 -15.32
N SER A 29 4.91 3.85 -14.02
CA SER A 29 4.07 4.78 -13.27
C SER A 29 4.11 6.19 -13.87
N PRO A 30 2.99 6.93 -13.88
CA PRO A 30 2.97 8.34 -14.21
C PRO A 30 3.77 9.23 -13.24
N VAL A 31 4.09 8.74 -12.04
CA VAL A 31 4.89 9.43 -11.03
C VAL A 31 6.15 8.62 -10.74
N LYS A 32 7.34 9.19 -11.00
CA LYS A 32 8.60 8.45 -10.97
C LYS A 32 8.98 7.89 -9.59
N THR A 33 8.53 8.53 -8.53
CA THR A 33 8.80 8.10 -7.15
C THR A 33 7.90 6.95 -6.69
N LEU A 34 6.93 6.54 -7.51
CA LEU A 34 5.99 5.45 -7.22
C LEU A 34 6.10 4.37 -8.30
N THR A 35 5.97 3.11 -7.91
CA THR A 35 5.70 2.01 -8.86
C THR A 35 4.26 2.11 -9.40
N ASP A 36 3.96 1.49 -10.54
CA ASP A 36 2.59 1.49 -11.11
C ASP A 36 1.59 0.84 -10.15
N ALA A 37 2.01 -0.21 -9.44
CA ALA A 37 1.19 -0.84 -8.41
C ALA A 37 0.87 0.13 -7.26
N GLN A 38 1.88 0.84 -6.72
CA GLN A 38 1.67 1.83 -5.67
C GLN A 38 0.79 3.00 -6.11
N TYR A 39 1.02 3.51 -7.33
CA TYR A 39 0.22 4.57 -7.91
C TYR A 39 -1.26 4.16 -8.00
N ASN A 40 -1.53 3.00 -8.61
CA ASN A 40 -2.90 2.51 -8.80
C ASN A 40 -3.59 2.21 -7.47
N ALA A 41 -2.87 1.62 -6.53
CA ALA A 41 -3.41 1.26 -5.23
C ALA A 41 -3.69 2.50 -4.36
N LEU A 42 -2.85 3.55 -4.40
CA LEU A 42 -3.18 4.85 -3.79
C LEU A 42 -4.47 5.44 -4.36
N LEU A 43 -4.62 5.43 -5.69
CA LEU A 43 -5.82 5.97 -6.34
C LEU A 43 -7.10 5.17 -6.06
N LYS A 44 -6.96 3.87 -5.80
CA LYS A 44 -8.07 2.99 -5.41
C LYS A 44 -8.33 2.99 -3.90
N GLY A 45 -7.44 3.59 -3.10
CA GLY A 45 -7.51 3.51 -1.65
C GLY A 45 -7.23 2.11 -1.11
N ASP A 46 -6.44 1.31 -1.83
CA ASP A 46 -5.93 0.02 -1.39
C ASP A 46 -4.79 0.24 -0.37
N ASP A 47 -4.63 -0.68 0.59
CA ASP A 47 -3.55 -0.60 1.57
C ASP A 47 -2.23 -1.08 0.96
N ILE A 48 -1.36 -0.14 0.59
CA ILE A 48 -0.02 -0.43 0.05
C ILE A 48 1.09 -0.43 1.08
N TYR A 49 0.82 0.09 2.27
CA TYR A 49 1.84 0.23 3.29
C TYR A 49 1.90 -1.00 4.17
N ASN A 50 1.06 -2.01 3.86
CA ASN A 50 0.87 -3.21 4.65
C ASN A 50 0.82 -2.84 6.12
N MET A 51 0.21 -1.70 6.48
CA MET A 51 0.27 -1.20 7.85
C MET A 51 -0.45 -2.24 8.68
N PRO A 52 0.21 -3.18 9.39
CA PRO A 52 -0.51 -4.09 10.25
C PRO A 52 -0.88 -3.16 11.37
N PRO A 53 -2.14 -2.70 11.41
CA PRO A 53 -2.39 -1.53 12.20
C PRO A 53 -2.18 -2.02 13.63
N VAL A 54 -1.39 -1.27 14.41
CA VAL A 54 -1.14 -1.58 15.84
C VAL A 54 -2.43 -1.97 16.55
N THR A 55 -3.57 -1.48 16.05
CA THR A 55 -4.93 -1.88 16.36
C THR A 55 -5.18 -3.40 16.21
N VAL A 56 -4.90 -4.06 15.08
CA VAL A 56 -5.10 -5.51 14.90
C VAL A 56 -4.23 -6.31 15.90
N LEU A 57 -2.97 -5.90 16.10
CA LEU A 57 -2.11 -6.52 17.12
C LEU A 57 -2.63 -6.32 18.55
N ASN A 58 -3.49 -5.34 18.77
CA ASN A 58 -4.07 -4.99 20.07
C ASN A 58 -5.59 -5.22 20.10
N HIS A 59 -6.13 -6.15 19.30
CA HIS A 59 -7.53 -6.60 19.35
C HIS A 59 -8.58 -5.58 18.84
N TYR A 60 -8.19 -4.66 17.97
CA TYR A 60 -9.07 -3.69 17.32
C TYR A 60 -9.23 -4.05 15.84
N PRO A 61 -10.37 -4.66 15.44
CA PRO A 61 -10.55 -5.19 14.09
C PRO A 61 -10.75 -4.09 13.05
N MET A 62 -10.31 -4.39 11.82
CA MET A 62 -10.62 -3.59 10.64
C MET A 62 -12.13 -3.66 10.32
N PRO A 63 -12.75 -2.55 9.87
CA PRO A 63 -14.17 -2.54 9.52
C PRO A 63 -14.51 -3.50 8.38
N ASP A 64 -13.67 -3.56 7.33
CA ASP A 64 -13.90 -4.42 6.16
C ASP A 64 -13.92 -5.91 6.56
N LEU A 65 -13.01 -6.31 7.45
CA LEU A 65 -12.93 -7.66 8.00
C LEU A 65 -14.17 -8.01 8.84
N ALA A 66 -14.61 -7.09 9.69
CA ALA A 66 -15.83 -7.28 10.49
C ALA A 66 -17.07 -7.43 9.60
N ILE A 67 -17.15 -6.70 8.48
CA ILE A 67 -18.22 -6.85 7.49
C ILE A 67 -18.12 -8.16 6.71
N GLN A 68 -16.91 -8.58 6.34
CA GLN A 68 -16.66 -9.85 5.65
C GLN A 68 -17.22 -11.03 6.45
N PHE A 69 -16.99 -11.03 7.76
CA PHE A 69 -17.40 -12.10 8.68
C PHE A 69 -18.66 -11.79 9.49
N LYS A 70 -19.51 -10.89 8.98
CA LYS A 70 -20.67 -10.40 9.74
C LYS A 70 -21.63 -11.49 10.22
N LYS A 71 -21.75 -12.61 9.49
CA LYS A 71 -22.62 -13.73 9.87
C LYS A 71 -21.96 -14.59 10.94
N GLU A 72 -20.68 -14.89 10.75
CA GLU A 72 -19.86 -15.75 11.60
C GLU A 72 -19.58 -15.09 12.96
N ALA A 73 -19.49 -13.75 12.99
CA ALA A 73 -19.35 -12.94 14.19
C ALA A 73 -20.69 -12.52 14.81
N ASP A 74 -21.83 -13.00 14.27
CA ASP A 74 -23.18 -12.70 14.76
C ASP A 74 -23.42 -11.19 14.95
N LEU A 75 -23.09 -10.40 13.92
CA LEU A 75 -23.29 -8.96 13.97
C LEU A 75 -24.78 -8.64 13.79
N SER A 76 -25.33 -7.87 14.73
CA SER A 76 -26.69 -7.36 14.62
C SER A 76 -26.84 -6.44 13.39
N PRO A 77 -28.06 -6.27 12.84
CA PRO A 77 -28.30 -5.37 11.72
C PRO A 77 -27.81 -3.93 11.98
N ILE A 78 -27.93 -3.46 13.23
CA ILE A 78 -27.47 -2.12 13.64
C ILE A 78 -25.94 -2.04 13.61
N GLN A 79 -25.24 -3.07 14.09
CA GLN A 79 -23.78 -3.13 14.01
C GLN A 79 -23.30 -3.16 12.55
N VAL A 80 -23.93 -4.00 11.72
CA VAL A 80 -23.62 -4.07 10.28
C VAL A 80 -23.77 -2.70 9.62
N ALA A 81 -24.87 -1.99 9.86
CA ALA A 81 -25.10 -0.67 9.26
C ALA A 81 -24.02 0.34 9.69
N LYS A 82 -23.69 0.40 10.99
CA LYS A 82 -22.70 1.35 11.53
C LYS A 82 -21.28 1.04 11.06
N ILE A 83 -20.87 -0.23 11.09
CA ILE A 83 -19.54 -0.65 10.64
C ILE A 83 -19.41 -0.46 9.13
N THR A 84 -20.47 -0.69 8.34
CA THR A 84 -20.47 -0.39 6.90
C THR A 84 -20.23 1.10 6.63
N ALA A 85 -20.83 1.99 7.43
CA ALA A 85 -20.58 3.42 7.31
C ALA A 85 -19.12 3.79 7.62
N ILE A 86 -18.52 3.15 8.64
CA ILE A 86 -17.11 3.32 8.98
C ILE A 86 -16.21 2.83 7.83
N ALA A 87 -16.48 1.65 7.26
CA ALA A 87 -15.75 1.10 6.10
C ALA A 87 -15.79 2.06 4.91
N LYS A 88 -16.99 2.57 4.58
CA LYS A 88 -17.18 3.50 3.47
C LYS A 88 -16.41 4.81 3.68
N GLU A 89 -16.44 5.37 4.88
CA GLU A 89 -15.70 6.60 5.18
C GLU A 89 -14.19 6.38 5.16
N LEU A 90 -13.71 5.25 5.69
CA LEU A 90 -12.30 4.87 5.60
C LEU A 90 -11.85 4.78 4.14
N HIS A 91 -12.59 4.06 3.29
CA HIS A 91 -12.26 3.95 1.87
C HIS A 91 -12.25 5.32 1.18
N ARG A 92 -13.27 6.17 1.43
CA ARG A 92 -13.31 7.54 0.92
C ARG A 92 -12.06 8.33 1.31
N LYS A 93 -11.63 8.24 2.58
CA LYS A 93 -10.42 8.88 3.07
C LYS A 93 -9.14 8.32 2.45
N ARG A 94 -9.06 7.02 2.23
CA ARG A 94 -7.90 6.40 1.56
C ARG A 94 -7.76 6.91 0.12
N VAL A 95 -8.86 6.99 -0.63
CA VAL A 95 -8.86 7.54 -2.00
C VAL A 95 -8.49 9.02 -2.01
N GLU A 96 -9.09 9.82 -1.13
CA GLU A 96 -8.79 11.25 -0.98
C GLU A 96 -7.29 11.47 -0.71
N MET A 97 -6.75 10.77 0.29
CA MET A 97 -5.34 10.90 0.67
C MET A 97 -4.41 10.33 -0.39
N GLY A 98 -4.78 9.24 -1.06
CA GLY A 98 -3.99 8.68 -2.15
C GLY A 98 -3.78 9.66 -3.29
N GLY A 99 -4.84 10.37 -3.70
CA GLY A 99 -4.73 11.45 -4.71
C GLY A 99 -3.81 12.59 -4.26
N ILE A 100 -3.90 13.00 -2.99
CA ILE A 100 -3.06 14.06 -2.41
C ILE A 100 -1.58 13.63 -2.37
N ILE A 101 -1.29 12.40 -1.95
CA ILE A 101 0.06 11.83 -1.90
C ILE A 101 0.64 11.80 -3.31
N VAL A 102 -0.09 11.25 -4.30
CA VAL A 102 0.35 11.20 -5.70
C VAL A 102 0.67 12.58 -6.25
N ALA A 103 -0.16 13.59 -5.96
CA ALA A 103 0.07 14.97 -6.38
C ALA A 103 1.33 15.57 -5.73
N ASN A 104 1.55 15.31 -4.44
CA ASN A 104 2.73 15.78 -3.71
C ASN A 104 4.03 15.16 -4.26
N GLU A 105 4.01 13.84 -4.48
CA GLU A 105 5.11 13.09 -5.05
C GLU A 105 5.46 13.56 -6.48
N LYS A 106 4.44 13.81 -7.31
CA LYS A 106 4.64 14.42 -8.63
C LYS A 106 5.28 15.81 -8.53
N LYS A 107 4.86 16.61 -7.54
CA LYS A 107 5.41 17.95 -7.34
C LYS A 107 6.87 17.92 -6.89
N LEU A 108 7.25 16.96 -6.05
CA LEU A 108 8.65 16.74 -5.67
C LEU A 108 9.51 16.33 -6.88
N ASP A 109 9.03 15.42 -7.74
CA ASP A 109 9.72 15.04 -8.98
C ASP A 109 9.87 16.25 -9.93
N ASP A 110 8.84 17.08 -10.06
CA ASP A 110 8.88 18.31 -10.86
C ASP A 110 9.91 19.32 -10.34
N LEU A 111 9.99 19.51 -9.02
CA LEU A 111 10.94 20.43 -8.39
C LEU A 111 12.39 19.99 -8.59
N LEU A 112 12.67 18.70 -8.33
CA LEU A 112 14.02 18.18 -8.48
C LEU A 112 14.47 18.07 -9.94
N SER A 113 13.56 17.85 -10.88
CA SER A 113 13.90 17.78 -12.30
C SER A 113 14.17 19.14 -12.95
N LYS A 114 13.60 20.23 -12.42
CA LYS A 114 13.72 21.60 -12.97
C LYS A 114 14.70 22.48 -12.19
N GLY A 115 15.17 22.03 -11.03
CA GLY A 115 15.85 22.84 -10.05
C GLY A 115 14.86 23.47 -9.07
N THR A 116 15.28 23.57 -7.80
CA THR A 116 14.44 24.01 -6.68
C THR A 116 15.31 24.62 -5.59
N ASP A 117 14.68 25.32 -4.65
CA ASP A 117 15.30 25.80 -3.42
C ASP A 117 15.07 24.83 -2.24
N GLU A 118 15.87 25.01 -1.18
CA GLU A 118 15.79 24.21 0.05
C GLU A 118 14.44 24.34 0.77
N GLY A 119 13.86 25.55 0.81
CA GLY A 119 12.58 25.81 1.46
C GLY A 119 11.43 25.03 0.81
N SER A 120 11.42 24.98 -0.52
CA SER A 120 10.47 24.16 -1.29
C SER A 120 10.63 22.67 -0.98
N LEU A 121 11.86 22.16 -0.90
CA LEU A 121 12.12 20.76 -0.56
C LEU A 121 11.62 20.42 0.85
N ILE A 122 11.94 21.25 1.84
CA ILE A 122 11.48 21.08 3.22
C ILE A 122 9.95 21.12 3.28
N PHE A 123 9.32 22.06 2.57
CA PHE A 123 7.87 22.20 2.56
C PHE A 123 7.16 20.95 2.02
N TYR A 124 7.52 20.50 0.81
CA TYR A 124 6.86 19.34 0.20
C TYR A 124 7.26 18.02 0.86
N GLY A 125 8.48 17.92 1.40
CA GLY A 125 8.93 16.77 2.20
C GLY A 125 8.15 16.64 3.51
N ASN A 126 7.95 17.74 4.25
CA ASN A 126 7.15 17.73 5.47
C ASN A 126 5.67 17.42 5.19
N ARG A 127 5.13 17.91 4.06
CA ARG A 127 3.76 17.60 3.64
C ARG A 127 3.56 16.13 3.32
N SER A 128 4.55 15.45 2.74
CA SER A 128 4.51 13.99 2.62
C SER A 128 4.23 13.38 4.00
N GLY A 129 5.08 13.65 5.00
CA GLY A 129 4.89 13.12 6.37
C GLY A 129 3.49 13.36 6.95
N LEU A 130 2.94 14.57 6.75
CA LEU A 130 1.58 14.91 7.16
C LEU A 130 0.52 14.04 6.46
N TYR A 131 0.62 13.82 5.15
CA TYR A 131 -0.37 13.05 4.40
C TYR A 131 -0.35 11.55 4.73
N TYR A 132 0.85 10.98 4.88
CA TYR A 132 0.98 9.59 5.34
C TYR A 132 0.46 9.44 6.77
N GLY A 133 0.71 10.43 7.64
CA GLY A 133 0.17 10.48 9.00
C GLY A 133 -1.36 10.54 9.03
N GLU A 134 -1.97 11.37 8.20
CA GLU A 134 -3.43 11.48 8.09
C GLU A 134 -4.07 10.17 7.62
N LEU A 135 -3.48 9.52 6.60
CA LEU A 135 -3.92 8.20 6.13
C LEU A 135 -3.85 7.15 7.24
N ARG A 136 -2.74 7.11 7.99
CA ARG A 136 -2.56 6.22 9.13
C ARG A 136 -3.61 6.49 10.21
N ASN A 137 -3.86 7.75 10.55
CA ASN A 137 -4.85 8.15 11.54
C ASN A 137 -6.26 7.70 11.15
N ALA A 138 -6.65 7.84 9.87
CA ALA A 138 -7.95 7.38 9.38
C ALA A 138 -8.14 5.87 9.64
N VAL A 139 -7.11 5.06 9.37
CA VAL A 139 -7.13 3.61 9.66
C VAL A 139 -7.28 3.36 11.16
N LEU A 140 -6.48 4.01 12.00
CA LEU A 140 -6.53 3.82 13.46
C LEU A 140 -7.90 4.17 14.04
N VAL A 141 -8.48 5.31 13.62
CA VAL A 141 -9.80 5.78 14.06
C VAL A 141 -10.90 4.82 13.58
N ALA A 142 -10.80 4.27 12.37
CA ALA A 142 -11.76 3.31 11.85
C ALA A 142 -11.75 1.99 12.66
N CYS A 143 -10.56 1.47 12.97
CA CYS A 143 -10.42 0.27 13.83
C CYS A 143 -10.98 0.52 15.22
N TYR A 144 -10.61 1.64 15.86
CA TYR A 144 -11.12 2.00 17.17
C TYR A 144 -12.65 2.15 17.17
N SER A 145 -13.20 2.80 16.14
CA SER A 145 -14.65 2.98 16.00
C SER A 145 -15.38 1.67 15.77
N THR A 146 -14.77 0.73 15.04
CA THR A 146 -15.30 -0.63 14.85
C THR A 146 -15.31 -1.40 16.15
N TRP A 147 -14.18 -1.40 16.88
CA TRP A 147 -14.05 -2.05 18.19
C TRP A 147 -15.12 -1.59 19.19
N LYS A 148 -15.40 -0.28 19.27
CA LYS A 148 -16.45 0.27 20.16
C LYS A 148 -17.85 -0.30 19.91
N LEU A 149 -18.10 -0.84 18.71
CA LEU A 149 -19.41 -1.37 18.33
C LEU A 149 -19.53 -2.87 18.58
N LEU A 150 -18.45 -3.55 18.95
CA LEU A 150 -18.40 -5.01 19.06
C LEU A 150 -18.34 -5.45 20.52
N ALA A 151 -19.02 -6.55 20.82
CA ALA A 151 -18.86 -7.23 22.09
C ALA A 151 -17.52 -7.99 22.13
N PRO A 152 -16.92 -8.23 23.32
CA PRO A 152 -15.67 -8.99 23.45
C PRO A 152 -15.71 -10.38 22.78
N ALA A 153 -16.85 -11.06 22.83
CA ALA A 153 -17.04 -12.35 22.17
C ALA A 153 -16.97 -12.24 20.63
N GLN A 154 -17.51 -11.17 20.06
CA GLN A 154 -17.47 -10.91 18.61
C GLN A 154 -16.04 -10.58 18.17
N ILE A 155 -15.29 -9.81 18.96
CA ILE A 155 -13.86 -9.51 18.70
C ILE A 155 -13.05 -10.81 18.65
N LYS A 156 -13.15 -11.65 19.68
CA LYS A 156 -12.44 -12.94 19.73
C LYS A 156 -12.81 -13.85 18.55
N LYS A 157 -14.07 -13.84 18.14
CA LYS A 157 -14.55 -14.60 16.99
C LYS A 157 -13.91 -14.12 15.68
N LEU A 158 -13.87 -12.81 15.46
CA LEU A 158 -13.23 -12.20 14.30
C LEU A 158 -11.72 -12.51 14.23
N GLU A 159 -11.01 -12.44 15.36
CA GLU A 159 -9.58 -12.78 15.42
C GLU A 159 -9.30 -14.23 15.03
N THR A 160 -10.16 -15.16 15.48
CA THR A 160 -10.05 -16.58 15.11
C THR A 160 -10.25 -16.76 13.61
N LEU A 161 -11.22 -16.06 13.02
CA LEU A 161 -11.52 -16.13 11.59
C LEU A 161 -10.41 -15.51 10.74
N GLN A 162 -9.79 -14.43 11.23
CA GLN A 162 -8.67 -13.77 10.56
C GLN A 162 -7.42 -14.67 10.48
N ASN A 163 -7.11 -15.39 11.54
CA ASN A 163 -5.91 -16.25 11.60
C ASN A 163 -6.02 -17.54 10.77
N HIS A 164 -7.22 -17.87 10.28
CA HIS A 164 -7.46 -19.07 9.47
C HIS A 164 -7.43 -18.81 7.95
N ASN A 165 -7.31 -17.55 7.52
CA ASN A 165 -7.26 -17.10 6.13
C ASN A 165 -5.91 -16.48 5.79
#